data_AF-K8DXT9-F1
#
_entry.id   AF-K8DXT9-F1
#
_cell.length_a   1.000
_cell.length_b   1.000
_cell.length_c   1.000
_cell.angle_alpha   90.00
_cell.angle_beta   90.00
_cell.angle_gamma   90.00
#
_symmetry.space_group_name_H-M   'P 1'
#
loop_
_entity.id
_entity.type
_entity.pdbx_description
1 polymer ?
#
loop_
_entity_poly.entity_id
_entity_poly.type
_entity_poly.pdbx_seq_one_letter_code
_entity_poly.pdbx_strand_id
1 'polypeptide(L)' 'MAIARNVLQQLGIPDERLWLRFISASQGAYFGEVITEMTQKLKQLGPNPLRKNWEI' A
#
# COMPACT_ATOMS: atom_id res chain seq x y z
N MET A 1 -11.76 -0.34 7.83
CA MET A 1 -10.88 -0.97 6.81
C MET A 1 -11.56 -1.96 5.89
N ALA A 2 -12.67 -2.62 6.28
CA ALA A 2 -13.34 -3.61 5.43
C ALA A 2 -13.79 -3.04 4.07
N ILE A 3 -14.40 -1.84 4.07
CA ILE A 3 -14.89 -1.20 2.84
C ILE A 3 -13.74 -0.90 1.86
N ALA A 4 -12.66 -0.27 2.32
CA ALA A 4 -11.52 0.08 1.47
C ALA A 4 -10.89 -1.17 0.81
N ARG A 5 -10.68 -2.25 1.58
CA ARG A 5 -10.19 -3.52 1.01
C ARG A 5 -11.15 -4.08 -0.03
N ASN A 6 -12.44 -4.14 0.29
CA ASN A 6 -13.44 -4.66 -0.62
C ASN A 6 -13.51 -3.88 -1.94
N VAL A 7 -13.42 -2.54 -1.89
CA VAL A 7 -13.36 -1.70 -3.10
C VAL A 7 -12.10 -2.00 -3.92
N LEU A 8 -10.93 -2.10 -3.29
CA LEU A 8 -9.68 -2.40 -4.00
C LEU A 8 -9.70 -3.79 -4.65
N GLN A 9 -10.25 -4.79 -3.96
CA GLN A 9 -10.46 -6.12 -4.52
C GLN A 9 -11.36 -6.09 -5.77
N GLN A 10 -12.47 -5.34 -5.72
CA GLN A 10 -13.36 -5.16 -6.89
C GLN A 10 -12.66 -4.49 -8.08
N LEU A 11 -11.68 -3.62 -7.82
CA LEU A 11 -10.84 -2.99 -8.84
C LEU A 11 -9.67 -3.87 -9.31
N GLY A 12 -9.57 -5.12 -8.83
CA GLY A 12 -8.48 -6.04 -9.17
C GLY A 12 -7.13 -5.67 -8.54
N ILE A 13 -7.13 -4.83 -7.51
CA ILE A 13 -5.92 -4.45 -6.77
C ILE A 13 -5.72 -5.45 -5.61
N PRO A 14 -4.55 -6.13 -5.53
CA PRO A 14 -4.26 -7.05 -4.43
C PRO A 14 -4.28 -6.35 -3.07
N ASP A 15 -4.86 -7.01 -2.06
CA ASP A 15 -4.97 -6.50 -0.68
C ASP A 15 -3.63 -6.12 -0.05
N GLU A 16 -2.56 -6.83 -0.44
CA GLU A 16 -1.19 -6.63 0.02
C GLU A 16 -0.64 -5.24 -0.30
N ARG A 17 -1.28 -4.51 -1.24
CA ARG A 17 -0.94 -3.13 -1.59
C ARG A 17 -1.58 -2.09 -0.66
N LEU A 18 -2.48 -2.48 0.24
CA LEU A 18 -3.11 -1.58 1.22
C LEU A 18 -2.54 -1.80 2.63
N TRP A 19 -1.78 -0.83 3.12
CA TRP A 19 -1.19 -0.87 4.46
C TRP A 19 -1.86 0.18 5.35
N LEU A 20 -2.27 -0.24 6.56
CA LEU A 20 -2.68 0.65 7.63
C LEU A 20 -1.82 0.34 8.86
N ARG A 21 -1.20 1.37 9.41
CA ARG A 21 -0.46 1.33 10.67
C ARG A 21 -0.78 2.59 11.45
N PHE A 22 -0.99 2.45 12.75
CA PHE A 22 -1.07 3.59 13.66
C PHE A 22 0.33 3.80 14.24
N ILE A 23 0.91 4.97 13.99
CA ILE A 23 2.27 5.32 14.39
C ILE A 23 2.20 6.67 15.08
N SER A 24 2.69 6.75 16.31
CA SER A 24 2.68 7.99 17.09
C SER A 24 3.76 8.97 16.60
N ALA A 25 3.62 10.25 16.96
CA ALA A 25 4.60 11.27 16.62
C ALA A 25 6.01 11.01 17.18
N SER A 26 6.14 10.23 18.26
CA SER A 26 7.43 9.87 18.87
C SER A 26 8.10 8.65 18.23
N GLN A 27 7.42 7.95 17.32
CA GLN A 27 7.89 6.69 16.71
C GLN A 27 8.57 6.91 15.35
N GLY A 28 9.41 7.94 15.23
CA GLY A 28 10.06 8.30 13.96
C GLY A 28 10.92 7.17 13.35
N ALA A 29 11.69 6.45 14.18
CA ALA A 29 12.51 5.33 13.70
C ALA A 29 11.64 4.19 13.14
N TYR A 30 10.60 3.79 13.87
CA TYR A 30 9.66 2.76 13.44
C TYR A 30 8.90 3.17 12.17
N PHE A 31 8.53 4.45 12.03
CA PHE A 31 7.97 4.95 10.77
C PHE A 31 8.91 4.72 9.59
N GLY A 32 10.20 5.05 9.74
CA GLY A 32 11.20 4.83 8.70
C GLY A 32 11.34 3.37 8.30
N GLU A 33 11.33 2.45 9.28
CA GLU A 33 11.37 1.01 9.05
C GLU A 33 10.14 0.52 8.27
N VAL A 34 8.94 0.92 8.71
CA VAL A 34 7.66 0.55 8.06
C VAL A 34 7.61 1.03 6.61
N ILE A 35 8.03 2.27 6.33
CA ILE A 35 8.04 2.80 4.96
C ILE A 35 9.07 2.06 4.08
N THR A 36 10.21 1.70 4.65
CA THR A 36 11.24 0.91 3.95
C THR A 36 10.69 -0.46 3.57
N GLU A 37 10.09 -1.18 4.52
CA GLU A 37 9.47 -2.50 4.29
C GLU A 37 8.34 -2.43 3.26
N MET A 38 7.41 -1.48 3.42
CA MET A 38 6.30 -1.27 2.49
C MET A 38 6.81 -1.03 1.08
N THR A 39 7.83 -0.18 0.91
CA THR A 39 8.41 0.13 -0.40
C THR A 39 9.07 -1.10 -1.02
N GLN A 40 9.80 -1.89 -0.24
CA GLN A 40 10.41 -3.13 -0.73
C GLN A 40 9.35 -4.13 -1.18
N LYS A 41 8.28 -4.31 -0.39
CA LYS A 41 7.17 -5.20 -0.75
C LYS A 41 6.46 -4.74 -2.03
N LEU A 42 6.19 -3.44 -2.17
CA LEU A 42 5.58 -2.88 -3.37
C LEU A 42 6.46 -3.06 -4.61
N LYS A 43 7.79 -2.92 -4.48
CA LYS A 43 8.73 -3.19 -5.58
C LYS A 43 8.68 -4.66 -6.02
N GLN A 44 8.62 -5.59 -5.08
CA GLN A 44 8.50 -7.04 -5.38
C GLN A 44 7.18 -7.38 -6.07
N LEU A 45 6.09 -6.72 -5.70
CA LEU A 45 4.77 -6.90 -6.34
C LEU A 45 4.72 -6.31 -7.76
N GLY A 46 5.71 -5.52 -8.15
CA GLY A 46 5.76 -4.87 -9.45
C GLY A 46 4.74 -3.73 -9.64
N PRO A 47 4.61 -3.22 -10.86
CA PRO A 47 3.74 -2.10 -11.19
C PRO A 47 2.27 -2.32 -10.77
N ASN A 48 1.58 -1.24 -10.44
CA ASN A 48 0.14 -1.30 -10.16
C ASN A 48 -0.62 -1.80 -11.41
N PRO A 49 -1.53 -2.79 -11.29
CA PRO A 49 -2.35 -3.29 -12.40
C PRO A 49 -3.11 -2.19 -13.17
N LEU A 50 -3.50 -1.10 -12.50
CA LEU A 50 -4.21 0.02 -13.11
C LEU A 50 -3.30 1.06 -13.79
N ARG A 51 -1.97 0.86 -13.80
CA ARG A 51 -1.00 1.84 -14.32
C ARG A 51 -1.27 2.26 -15.76
N LYS A 52 -1.81 1.38 -16.61
CA LYS A 52 -2.12 1.69 -18.01
C LYS A 52 -3.28 2.67 -18.19
N ASN A 53 -4.17 2.77 -17.19
CA ASN A 53 -5.37 3.59 -17.26
C ASN A 53 -5.17 4.99 -16.66
N TRP A 54 -3.93 5.38 -16.37
CA TRP A 54 -3.57 6.69 -15.81
C TRP A 54 -3.25 7.75 -16.87
N GLU A 55 -3.56 7.49 -18.15
CA GLU A 55 -3.42 8.45 -19.26
C GLU A 55 -4.54 9.50 -19.23
N ILE A 56 -4.58 10.32 -18.19
CA ILE A 56 -5.32 11.60 -18.17
C ILE A 56 -4.34 12.72 -18.48
#